data_AF-A0ABD2N8E1-F1
#
_entry.id   AF-A0ABD2N8E1-F1
#
_cell.length_a   1.000
_cell.length_b   1.000
_cell.length_c   1.000
_cell.angle_alpha   90.00
_cell.angle_beta   90.00
_cell.angle_gamma   90.00
#
_symmetry.space_group_name_H-M   'P 1'
#
loop_
_entity.id
_entity.type
_entity.pdbx_description
1 polymer ?
#
loop_
_entity_poly.entity_id
_entity_poly.type
_entity_poly.pdbx_seq_one_letter_code
_entity_poly.pdbx_strand_id
1 'polypeptide(L)'
;MSISFDELQKENKKIKSRLEEKSRDSHNAEMRISELEGKIGSIVEEKLEKKFCNNECSKTGTGEDRRNGIQYYWDIGVSIAPLDFKASRISQAANSSILLELNERNTRNLILKKRKEAGVLKMENCGYSGKNNVYFNEDLTRAKQELFTQARKIKMEREYKFAWVRNGQIYIRKTEEGQAVLIKKLTDLNDL
;
A
#
# COMPACT_ATOMS: atom_id res chain seq x y z
N MET A 1 -36.80 50.65 -21.87
CA MET A 1 -37.56 50.13 -20.71
C MET A 1 -36.59 49.99 -19.56
N SER A 2 -36.70 50.84 -18.53
CA SER A 2 -35.90 50.71 -17.32
C SER A 2 -36.54 49.65 -16.44
N ILE A 3 -35.78 48.62 -16.05
CA ILE A 3 -36.23 47.61 -15.10
C ILE A 3 -36.53 48.31 -13.77
N SER A 4 -37.65 47.99 -13.14
CA SER A 4 -38.05 48.61 -11.88
C SER A 4 -37.12 48.19 -10.74
N PHE A 5 -36.82 49.11 -9.83
CA PHE A 5 -36.02 48.82 -8.63
C PHE A 5 -36.61 47.65 -7.80
N ASP A 6 -37.94 47.52 -7.75
CA ASP A 6 -38.62 46.44 -7.04
C ASP A 6 -38.41 45.07 -7.69
N GLU A 7 -38.34 45.04 -9.04
CA GLU A 7 -38.04 43.81 -9.78
C GLU A 7 -36.61 43.34 -9.49
N LEU A 8 -35.66 44.29 -9.46
CA LEU A 8 -34.27 44.01 -9.08
C LEU A 8 -34.15 43.51 -7.63
N GLN A 9 -34.89 44.08 -6.68
CA GLN A 9 -34.89 43.61 -5.28
C GLN A 9 -35.43 42.17 -5.18
N LYS A 10 -36.51 41.87 -5.89
CA LYS A 10 -37.10 40.53 -5.91
C LYS A 10 -36.15 39.50 -6.52
N GLU A 11 -35.48 39.85 -7.61
CA GLU A 11 -34.50 38.98 -8.26
C GLU A 11 -33.26 38.76 -7.38
N ASN A 12 -32.73 39.81 -6.74
CA ASN A 12 -31.63 39.69 -5.78
C ASN A 12 -31.95 38.76 -4.60
N LYS A 13 -33.18 38.86 -4.06
CA LYS A 13 -33.63 37.95 -2.98
C LYS A 13 -33.66 36.49 -3.44
N LYS A 14 -34.12 36.25 -4.68
CA LYS A 14 -34.16 34.90 -5.29
C LYS A 14 -32.78 34.36 -5.61
N ILE A 15 -31.85 35.22 -6.08
CA ILE A 15 -30.45 34.84 -6.31
C ILE A 15 -29.79 34.45 -4.98
N LYS A 16 -29.99 35.26 -3.93
CA LYS A 16 -29.43 34.97 -2.61
C LYS A 16 -29.92 33.63 -2.04
N SER A 17 -31.22 33.34 -2.14
CA SER A 17 -31.74 32.06 -1.66
C SER A 17 -31.18 30.86 -2.43
N ARG A 18 -31.06 30.98 -3.76
CA ARG A 18 -30.43 29.93 -4.60
C ARG A 18 -28.95 29.75 -4.29
N LEU A 19 -28.25 30.84 -3.97
CA LEU A 19 -26.84 30.78 -3.58
C LEU A 19 -26.66 30.04 -2.25
N GLU A 20 -27.51 30.32 -1.27
CA GLU A 20 -27.51 29.62 0.02
C GLU A 20 -27.84 28.12 -0.14
N GLU A 21 -28.83 27.78 -0.96
CA GLU A 21 -29.17 26.39 -1.30
C GLU A 21 -27.99 25.67 -1.95
N LYS A 22 -27.42 26.26 -3.00
CA LYS A 22 -26.26 25.69 -3.70
C LYS A 22 -25.03 25.55 -2.79
N SER A 23 -24.83 26.47 -1.85
CA SER A 23 -23.77 26.38 -0.85
C SER A 23 -23.99 25.22 0.11
N ARG A 24 -25.23 24.95 0.52
CA ARG A 24 -25.56 23.78 1.35
C ARG A 24 -25.35 22.48 0.58
N ASP A 25 -25.78 22.44 -0.69
CA ASP A 25 -25.59 21.27 -1.54
C ASP A 25 -24.12 20.98 -1.80
N SER A 26 -23.30 22.01 -2.05
CA SER A 26 -21.85 21.87 -2.20
C SER A 26 -21.23 21.28 -0.94
N HIS A 27 -21.60 21.79 0.23
CA HIS A 27 -21.10 21.26 1.50
C HIS A 27 -21.49 19.79 1.71
N ASN A 28 -22.75 19.43 1.41
CA ASN A 28 -23.21 18.05 1.50
C ASN A 28 -22.48 17.12 0.52
N ALA A 29 -22.20 17.59 -0.69
CA ALA A 29 -21.43 16.86 -1.68
C ALA A 29 -19.98 16.64 -1.23
N GLU A 30 -19.33 17.66 -0.69
CA GLU A 30 -17.97 17.57 -0.12
C GLU A 30 -17.91 16.55 1.03
N MET A 31 -18.88 16.57 1.94
CA MET A 31 -19.01 15.60 3.02
C MET A 31 -19.13 14.17 2.48
N ARG A 32 -19.95 13.97 1.43
CA ARG A 32 -20.13 12.64 0.83
C ARG A 32 -18.88 12.16 0.08
N ILE A 33 -18.17 13.07 -0.59
CA ILE A 33 -16.89 12.75 -1.25
C ILE A 33 -15.89 12.25 -0.20
N SER A 34 -15.73 12.96 0.92
CA SER A 34 -14.83 12.56 2.00
C SER A 34 -15.17 11.17 2.55
N GLU A 35 -16.46 10.88 2.76
CA GLU A 35 -16.90 9.56 3.22
C GLU A 35 -16.57 8.45 2.21
N LEU A 36 -16.82 8.70 0.91
CA LEU A 36 -16.54 7.73 -0.15
C LEU A 36 -15.05 7.49 -0.33
N GLU A 37 -14.22 8.53 -0.27
CA GLU A 37 -12.76 8.41 -0.29
C GLU A 37 -12.26 7.53 0.86
N GLY A 38 -12.81 7.70 2.07
CA GLY A 38 -12.50 6.84 3.21
C GLY A 38 -12.87 5.37 2.99
N LYS A 39 -14.05 5.12 2.40
CA LYS A 39 -14.50 3.76 2.04
C LYS A 39 -13.62 3.13 0.96
N ILE A 40 -13.30 3.87 -0.09
CA ILE A 40 -12.40 3.44 -1.16
C ILE A 40 -11.02 3.09 -0.57
N GLY A 41 -10.47 3.95 0.29
CA GLY A 41 -9.20 3.71 0.96
C GLY A 41 -9.19 2.38 1.72
N SER A 42 -10.25 2.12 2.51
CA SER A 42 -10.40 0.88 3.28
C SER A 42 -10.47 -0.36 2.39
N ILE A 43 -11.24 -0.31 1.30
CA ILE A 43 -11.39 -1.42 0.34
C ILE A 43 -10.06 -1.69 -0.39
N VAL A 44 -9.36 -0.64 -0.81
CA VAL A 44 -8.07 -0.78 -1.47
C VAL A 44 -7.07 -1.40 -0.50
N GLU A 45 -7.02 -0.95 0.75
CA GLU A 45 -6.14 -1.51 1.77
C GLU A 45 -6.41 -3.01 1.98
N GLU A 46 -7.66 -3.43 2.15
CA GLU A 46 -8.02 -4.85 2.31
C GLU A 46 -7.55 -5.70 1.12
N LYS A 47 -7.68 -5.19 -0.11
CA LYS A 47 -7.22 -5.87 -1.32
C LYS A 47 -5.70 -5.99 -1.38
N LEU A 48 -4.96 -4.96 -0.95
CA LEU A 48 -3.50 -4.96 -0.96
C LEU A 48 -2.90 -5.76 0.20
N GLU A 49 -3.59 -5.89 1.32
CA GLU A 49 -3.14 -6.68 2.47
C GLU A 49 -3.00 -8.19 2.17
N LYS A 50 -3.54 -8.64 1.05
CA LYS A 50 -3.42 -10.00 0.54
C LYS A 50 -2.27 -10.15 -0.45
N LYS A 51 -1.56 -9.05 -0.76
CA LYS A 51 -0.56 -8.98 -1.81
C LYS A 51 0.83 -8.69 -1.26
N PHE A 52 1.82 -9.26 -1.92
CA PHE A 52 3.22 -8.96 -1.69
C PHE A 52 4.01 -9.20 -2.98
N CYS A 53 5.12 -8.52 -3.15
CA CYS A 53 5.98 -8.68 -4.32
C CYS A 53 7.35 -9.24 -3.93
N ASN A 54 7.92 -10.06 -4.80
CA ASN A 54 9.34 -10.39 -4.76
C ASN A 54 10.11 -9.52 -5.77
N ASN A 55 11.37 -9.23 -5.50
CA ASN A 55 12.20 -8.48 -6.44
C ASN A 55 12.73 -9.35 -7.59
N GLU A 56 12.84 -8.73 -8.76
CA GLU A 56 13.73 -9.07 -9.88
C GLU A 56 13.86 -10.54 -10.32
N CYS A 57 12.76 -11.27 -10.51
CA CYS A 57 12.85 -12.59 -11.14
C CYS A 57 13.11 -12.45 -12.65
N SER A 58 14.30 -12.85 -13.12
CA SER A 58 14.59 -12.93 -14.56
C SER A 58 13.60 -13.87 -15.26
N LYS A 59 13.09 -13.47 -16.43
CA LYS A 59 12.23 -14.30 -17.28
C LYS A 59 13.00 -15.53 -17.76
N THR A 60 12.96 -16.62 -17.02
CA THR A 60 13.29 -17.94 -17.55
C THR A 60 11.98 -18.62 -17.92
N GLY A 61 11.67 -18.65 -19.21
CA GLY A 61 10.58 -19.48 -19.77
C GLY A 61 9.15 -18.98 -19.55
N THR A 62 8.32 -19.16 -20.56
CA THR A 62 6.86 -19.01 -20.46
C THR A 62 6.29 -20.13 -19.59
N GLY A 63 6.07 -19.85 -18.30
CA GLY A 63 5.30 -20.72 -17.40
C GLY A 63 6.02 -21.23 -16.14
N GLU A 64 7.34 -21.07 -16.02
CA GLU A 64 8.11 -21.50 -14.84
C GLU A 64 7.88 -20.58 -13.62
N ASP A 65 7.61 -19.28 -13.87
CA ASP A 65 7.42 -18.24 -12.84
C ASP A 65 6.30 -18.54 -11.83
N ARG A 66 5.23 -19.25 -12.23
CA ARG A 66 4.06 -19.52 -11.37
C ARG A 66 4.26 -20.68 -10.41
N ARG A 67 5.12 -21.66 -10.77
CA ARG A 67 5.29 -22.90 -10.01
C ARG A 67 6.54 -22.86 -9.13
N ASN A 68 7.63 -22.25 -9.61
CA ASN A 68 8.91 -22.28 -8.88
C ASN A 68 8.90 -21.40 -7.62
N GLY A 69 8.12 -20.32 -7.62
CA GLY A 69 7.92 -19.49 -6.41
C GLY A 69 7.25 -20.24 -5.26
N ILE A 70 6.49 -21.32 -5.53
CA ILE A 70 5.77 -22.10 -4.51
C ILE A 70 6.74 -22.98 -3.71
N GLN A 71 7.72 -23.59 -4.39
CA GLN A 71 8.64 -24.55 -3.76
C GLN A 71 9.35 -23.91 -2.56
N TYR A 72 9.79 -22.66 -2.72
CA TYR A 72 10.38 -21.91 -1.64
C TYR A 72 9.47 -21.77 -0.41
N TYR A 73 8.15 -21.55 -0.62
CA TYR A 73 7.23 -21.42 0.51
C TYR A 73 7.13 -22.72 1.31
N TRP A 74 7.14 -23.86 0.63
CA TRP A 74 7.23 -25.17 1.30
C TRP A 74 8.53 -25.33 2.08
N ASP A 75 9.66 -24.91 1.51
CA ASP A 75 10.97 -25.03 2.15
C ASP A 75 11.08 -24.19 3.44
N ILE A 76 10.36 -23.07 3.54
CA ILE A 76 10.24 -22.28 4.78
C ILE A 76 9.09 -22.74 5.70
N GLY A 77 8.48 -23.89 5.43
CA GLY A 77 7.43 -24.49 6.25
C GLY A 77 6.06 -23.83 6.10
N VAL A 78 5.77 -23.19 4.96
CA VAL A 78 4.45 -22.65 4.64
C VAL A 78 3.84 -23.43 3.47
N SER A 79 2.81 -24.22 3.75
CA SER A 79 2.05 -24.92 2.70
C SER A 79 0.97 -24.01 2.12
N ILE A 80 1.01 -23.85 0.79
CA ILE A 80 0.03 -23.08 0.03
C ILE A 80 -0.47 -23.96 -1.10
N ALA A 81 -1.79 -24.17 -1.21
CA ALA A 81 -2.32 -24.94 -2.32
C ALA A 81 -2.20 -24.11 -3.62
N PRO A 82 -2.04 -24.75 -4.80
CA PRO A 82 -1.94 -24.06 -6.08
C PRO A 82 -3.12 -23.12 -6.41
N LEU A 83 -4.30 -23.37 -5.82
CA LEU A 83 -5.51 -22.55 -6.01
C LEU A 83 -5.61 -21.38 -5.02
N ASP A 84 -4.74 -21.34 -3.99
CA ASP A 84 -4.81 -20.35 -2.91
C ASP A 84 -4.01 -19.07 -3.18
N PHE A 85 -3.41 -18.98 -4.36
CA PHE A 85 -2.66 -17.81 -4.77
C PHE A 85 -2.75 -17.55 -6.28
N LYS A 86 -2.48 -16.30 -6.66
CA LYS A 86 -2.28 -15.86 -8.04
C LYS A 86 -0.92 -15.19 -8.15
N ALA A 87 -0.17 -15.52 -9.18
CA ALA A 87 1.11 -14.91 -9.49
C ALA A 87 1.04 -14.19 -10.85
N SER A 88 1.45 -12.93 -10.87
CA SER A 88 1.54 -12.11 -12.08
C SER A 88 2.79 -11.22 -12.04
N ARG A 89 3.33 -10.88 -13.21
CA ARG A 89 4.43 -9.91 -13.30
C ARG A 89 3.87 -8.49 -13.26
N ILE A 90 4.54 -7.60 -12.52
CA ILE A 90 4.12 -6.18 -12.43
C ILE A 90 4.28 -5.47 -13.77
N SER A 91 5.30 -5.84 -14.56
CA SER A 91 5.52 -5.30 -15.90
C SER A 91 5.99 -6.37 -16.88
N GLN A 92 5.96 -6.05 -18.17
CA GLN A 92 6.45 -6.93 -19.22
C GLN A 92 7.98 -6.93 -19.36
N ALA A 93 8.71 -6.17 -18.54
CA ALA A 93 10.17 -6.18 -18.56
C ALA A 93 10.75 -7.56 -18.19
N ALA A 94 11.94 -7.88 -18.70
CA ALA A 94 12.57 -9.19 -18.47
C ALA A 94 12.93 -9.46 -17.00
N ASN A 95 13.17 -8.43 -16.20
CA ASN A 95 13.50 -8.52 -14.78
C ASN A 95 12.40 -7.91 -13.89
N SER A 96 11.14 -7.97 -14.34
CA SER A 96 10.04 -7.41 -13.57
C SER A 96 9.79 -8.22 -12.30
N SER A 97 9.42 -7.52 -11.22
CA SER A 97 9.01 -8.13 -9.95
C SER A 97 7.73 -8.97 -10.15
N ILE A 98 7.60 -10.06 -9.39
CA ILE A 98 6.39 -10.87 -9.38
C ILE A 98 5.52 -10.41 -8.21
N LEU A 99 4.26 -10.10 -8.53
CA LEU A 99 3.20 -9.85 -7.57
C LEU A 99 2.51 -11.17 -7.24
N LEU A 100 2.44 -11.47 -5.96
CA LEU A 100 1.69 -12.60 -5.43
C LEU A 100 0.47 -12.08 -4.69
N GLU A 101 -0.70 -12.58 -5.08
CA GLU A 101 -1.98 -12.33 -4.43
C GLU A 101 -2.44 -13.62 -3.77
N LEU A 102 -2.64 -13.60 -2.46
CA LEU A 102 -3.13 -14.72 -1.67
C LEU A 102 -4.62 -14.58 -1.38
N ASN A 103 -5.28 -15.68 -1.03
CA ASN A 103 -6.67 -15.63 -0.58
C ASN A 103 -6.81 -14.94 0.79
N GLU A 104 -5.86 -15.20 1.69
CA GLU A 104 -5.91 -14.74 3.07
C GLU A 104 -4.70 -13.86 3.45
N ARG A 105 -4.98 -12.76 4.17
CA ARG A 105 -3.95 -11.90 4.77
C ARG A 105 -3.07 -12.66 5.76
N ASN A 106 -3.64 -13.62 6.49
CA ASN A 106 -2.90 -14.37 7.51
C ASN A 106 -1.79 -15.23 6.89
N THR A 107 -2.07 -15.89 5.77
CA THR A 107 -1.07 -16.63 4.98
C THR A 107 0.06 -15.70 4.54
N ARG A 108 -0.28 -14.50 4.05
CA ARG A 108 0.70 -13.48 3.66
C ARG A 108 1.61 -13.10 4.84
N ASN A 109 1.02 -12.79 5.99
CA ASN A 109 1.76 -12.42 7.20
C ASN A 109 2.66 -13.56 7.70
N LEU A 110 2.17 -14.81 7.61
CA LEU A 110 2.93 -16.01 7.97
C LEU A 110 4.15 -16.18 7.07
N ILE A 111 4.01 -16.04 5.75
CA ILE A 111 5.13 -16.11 4.80
C ILE A 111 6.18 -15.04 5.13
N LEU A 112 5.78 -13.79 5.35
CA LEU A 112 6.72 -12.71 5.65
C LEU A 112 7.46 -12.94 6.98
N LYS A 113 6.75 -13.47 7.98
CA LYS A 113 7.35 -13.87 9.26
C LYS A 113 8.37 -15.00 9.05
N LYS A 114 7.98 -16.07 8.37
CA LYS A 114 8.83 -17.24 8.11
C LYS A 114 10.04 -16.91 7.25
N ARG A 115 9.89 -16.05 6.24
CA ARG A 115 11.04 -15.54 5.47
C ARG A 115 12.02 -14.79 6.37
N LYS A 116 11.53 -13.96 7.29
CA LYS A 116 12.42 -13.22 8.20
C LYS A 116 13.20 -14.17 9.12
N GLU A 117 12.58 -15.27 9.56
CA GLU A 117 13.22 -16.33 10.35
C GLU A 117 14.23 -17.15 9.53
N ALA A 118 13.95 -17.38 8.24
CA ALA A 118 14.81 -18.15 7.34
C ALA A 118 16.10 -17.40 6.91
N GLY A 119 16.16 -16.08 7.10
CA GLY A 119 17.35 -15.28 6.80
C GLY A 119 17.46 -14.84 5.34
N VAL A 120 18.69 -14.83 4.81
CA VAL A 120 18.96 -14.36 3.44
C VAL A 120 18.50 -15.40 2.44
N LEU A 121 17.59 -14.99 1.57
CA LEU A 121 17.10 -15.83 0.49
C LEU A 121 17.84 -15.48 -0.80
N LYS A 122 18.35 -16.48 -1.51
CA LYS A 122 18.96 -16.30 -2.83
C LYS A 122 18.03 -16.84 -3.92
N MET A 123 18.19 -16.33 -5.13
CA MET A 123 17.45 -16.80 -6.31
C MET A 123 17.52 -18.32 -6.53
N GLU A 124 18.71 -18.90 -6.32
CA GLU A 124 18.95 -20.34 -6.47
C GLU A 124 18.06 -21.20 -5.56
N ASN A 125 17.81 -20.73 -4.33
CA ASN A 125 16.92 -21.38 -3.36
C ASN A 125 15.44 -21.29 -3.75
N CYS A 126 15.08 -20.43 -4.70
CA CYS A 126 13.71 -20.22 -5.16
C CYS A 126 13.45 -20.81 -6.56
N GLY A 127 14.40 -21.59 -7.09
CA GLY A 127 14.29 -22.12 -8.45
C GLY A 127 14.33 -21.03 -9.53
N TYR A 128 14.94 -19.88 -9.23
CA TYR A 128 15.19 -18.81 -10.20
C TYR A 128 16.66 -18.80 -10.61
N SER A 129 16.93 -18.39 -11.85
CA SER A 129 18.28 -18.11 -12.31
C SER A 129 18.78 -16.77 -11.75
N GLY A 130 20.03 -16.72 -11.32
CA GLY A 130 20.67 -15.51 -10.83
C GLY A 130 21.38 -15.70 -9.48
N LYS A 131 22.16 -14.69 -9.08
CA LYS A 131 22.91 -14.66 -7.81
C LYS A 131 22.38 -13.63 -6.82
N ASN A 132 21.29 -12.95 -7.16
CA ASN A 132 20.73 -11.89 -6.34
C ASN A 132 19.98 -12.46 -5.13
N ASN A 133 19.87 -11.64 -4.10
CA ASN A 133 18.99 -11.93 -2.97
C ASN A 133 17.53 -11.64 -3.33
N VAL A 134 16.64 -12.48 -2.83
CA VAL A 134 15.20 -12.33 -2.96
C VAL A 134 14.65 -11.64 -1.72
N TYR A 135 13.91 -10.55 -1.93
CA TYR A 135 13.22 -9.79 -0.91
C TYR A 135 11.73 -9.83 -1.17
N PHE A 136 10.94 -10.09 -0.12
CA PHE A 136 9.50 -9.92 -0.17
C PHE A 136 9.10 -8.59 0.45
N ASN A 137 8.42 -7.76 -0.33
CA ASN A 137 7.86 -6.49 0.13
C ASN A 137 6.35 -6.57 0.14
N GLU A 138 5.72 -6.00 1.17
CA GLU A 138 4.28 -5.85 1.22
C GLU A 138 3.80 -4.89 0.14
N ASP A 139 2.65 -5.19 -0.49
CA ASP A 139 2.00 -4.21 -1.35
C ASP A 139 1.27 -3.18 -0.48
N LEU A 140 1.47 -1.90 -0.80
CA LEU A 140 1.01 -0.77 -0.01
C LEU A 140 0.22 0.18 -0.87
N THR A 141 -0.79 0.83 -0.27
CA THR A 141 -1.47 1.95 -0.94
C THR A 141 -0.47 3.05 -1.26
N ARG A 142 -0.75 3.84 -2.31
CA ARG A 142 0.10 4.98 -2.67
C ARG A 142 0.38 5.90 -1.47
N ALA A 143 -0.66 6.22 -0.69
CA ALA A 143 -0.53 7.04 0.52
C ALA A 143 0.43 6.42 1.55
N LYS A 144 0.39 5.09 1.76
CA LYS A 144 1.33 4.40 2.66
C LYS A 144 2.74 4.31 2.08
N GLN A 145 2.89 4.15 0.76
CA GLN A 145 4.21 4.19 0.11
C GLN A 145 4.87 5.56 0.27
N GLU A 146 4.11 6.64 0.07
CA GLU A 146 4.54 8.02 0.29
C GLU A 146 4.91 8.23 1.77
N LEU A 147 4.05 7.83 2.71
CA LEU A 147 4.32 7.90 4.14
C LEU A 147 5.58 7.12 4.55
N PHE A 148 5.78 5.92 4.01
CA PHE A 148 6.96 5.10 4.29
C PHE A 148 8.24 5.72 3.70
N THR A 149 8.13 6.37 2.55
CA THR A 149 9.24 7.12 1.95
C THR A 149 9.64 8.28 2.85
N GLN A 150 8.67 9.04 3.36
CA GLN A 150 8.94 10.14 4.31
C GLN A 150 9.51 9.63 5.64
N ALA A 151 8.99 8.51 6.17
CA ALA A 151 9.54 7.88 7.37
C ALA A 151 11.01 7.46 7.17
N ARG A 152 11.37 6.94 5.99
CA ARG A 152 12.76 6.61 5.64
C ARG A 152 13.65 7.84 5.49
N LYS A 153 13.11 8.95 5.00
CA LYS A 153 13.81 10.24 4.94
C LYS A 153 14.12 10.77 6.34
N ILE A 154 13.10 10.83 7.22
CA ILE A 154 13.27 11.22 8.63
C ILE A 154 14.25 10.29 9.35
N LYS A 155 14.21 8.99 9.03
CA LYS A 155 15.18 8.04 9.59
C LYS A 155 16.62 8.48 9.32
N MET A 156 16.93 8.93 8.11
CA MET A 156 18.26 9.42 7.74
C MET A 156 18.57 10.77 8.38
N GLU A 157 17.63 11.71 8.35
CA GLU A 157 17.82 13.09 8.84
C GLU A 157 17.95 13.17 10.37
N ARG A 158 17.23 12.33 11.10
CA ARG A 158 17.19 12.31 12.58
C ARG A 158 17.88 11.10 13.19
N GLU A 159 18.70 10.40 12.39
CA GLU A 159 19.54 9.27 12.82
C GLU A 159 18.78 8.13 13.50
N TYR A 160 17.56 7.82 13.04
CA TYR A 160 16.87 6.61 13.51
C TYR A 160 17.56 5.38 12.94
N LYS A 161 17.71 4.34 13.75
CA LYS A 161 18.36 3.12 13.30
C LYS A 161 17.51 2.30 12.34
N PHE A 162 16.18 2.29 12.51
CA PHE A 162 15.30 1.41 11.73
C PHE A 162 14.02 2.11 11.27
N ALA A 163 13.57 1.80 10.05
CA ALA A 163 12.25 2.09 9.52
C ALA A 163 11.79 0.88 8.69
N TRP A 164 10.62 0.32 8.96
CA TRP A 164 10.14 -0.89 8.28
C TRP A 164 8.61 -0.93 8.21
N VAL A 165 8.11 -1.86 7.41
CA VAL A 165 6.69 -2.15 7.28
C VAL A 165 6.42 -3.53 7.86
N ARG A 166 5.31 -3.67 8.59
CA ARG A 166 4.81 -4.96 9.08
C ARG A 166 3.30 -4.96 9.08
N ASN A 167 2.68 -5.93 8.41
CA ASN A 167 1.23 -6.10 8.33
C ASN A 167 0.50 -4.84 7.83
N GLY A 168 1.09 -4.12 6.87
CA GLY A 168 0.56 -2.88 6.31
C GLY A 168 0.81 -1.64 7.16
N GLN A 169 1.47 -1.77 8.31
CA GLN A 169 1.75 -0.67 9.22
C GLN A 169 3.22 -0.26 9.17
N ILE A 170 3.48 1.04 9.28
CA ILE A 170 4.83 1.61 9.19
C ILE A 170 5.34 1.86 10.60
N TYR A 171 6.55 1.38 10.86
CA TYR A 171 7.22 1.52 12.14
C TYR A 171 8.57 2.19 11.95
N ILE A 172 8.94 3.02 12.92
CA ILE A 172 10.26 3.62 13.02
C ILE A 172 10.81 3.44 14.43
N ARG A 173 12.13 3.23 14.57
CA ARG A 173 12.77 2.99 15.87
C ARG A 173 14.15 3.63 15.93
N LYS A 174 14.41 4.39 16.98
CA LYS A 174 15.62 5.20 17.13
C LYS A 174 16.86 4.37 17.44
N THR A 175 16.78 3.48 18.42
CA THR A 175 17.91 2.63 18.87
C THR A 175 17.56 1.14 18.79
N GLU A 176 18.48 0.23 19.12
CA GLU A 176 18.18 -1.21 19.12
C GLU A 176 17.22 -1.61 20.24
N GLU A 177 17.40 -1.03 21.42
CA GLU A 177 16.60 -1.31 22.62
C GLU A 177 15.38 -0.38 22.76
N GLY A 178 15.31 0.67 21.95
CA GLY A 178 14.21 1.63 21.99
C GLY A 178 12.87 1.04 21.52
N GLN A 179 11.78 1.66 21.97
CA GLN A 179 10.45 1.30 21.50
C GLN A 179 10.26 1.69 20.02
N ALA A 180 9.60 0.82 19.26
CA ALA A 180 9.16 1.14 17.91
C ALA A 180 7.92 2.04 17.97
N VAL A 181 7.96 3.14 17.22
CA VAL A 181 6.84 4.08 17.06
C VAL A 181 6.06 3.72 15.79
N LEU A 182 4.74 3.62 15.90
CA LEU A 182 3.83 3.39 14.78
C LEU A 182 3.49 4.72 14.10
N ILE A 183 3.74 4.81 12.79
CA ILE A 183 3.42 5.99 11.97
C ILE A 183 2.16 5.70 11.16
N LYS A 184 1.07 6.41 11.47
CA LYS A 184 -0.24 6.28 10.81
C LYS A 184 -0.48 7.38 9.78
N LYS A 185 0.08 8.57 10.01
CA LYS A 185 -0.09 9.76 9.17
C LYS A 185 1.19 10.61 9.16
N LEU A 186 1.27 11.54 8.21
CA LEU A 186 2.43 12.42 8.06
C LEU A 186 2.72 13.26 9.30
N THR A 187 1.69 13.71 10.04
CA THR A 187 1.92 14.53 11.24
C THR A 187 2.59 13.75 12.36
N ASP A 188 2.45 12.41 12.41
CA ASP A 188 3.13 11.59 13.41
C ASP A 188 4.66 11.65 13.24
N LEU A 189 5.15 12.04 12.05
CA LEU A 189 6.58 12.24 11.80
C LEU A 189 7.12 13.53 12.40
N ASN A 190 6.25 14.50 12.69
CA ASN A 190 6.67 15.77 13.27
C ASN A 190 7.13 15.57 14.72
N ASP A 191 6.48 14.65 15.43
CA ASP A 191 6.67 14.37 16.85
C ASP A 191 7.85 13.39 17.15
N LEU A 192 8.64 13.03 16.12
CA LEU A 192 9.75 12.07 16.21
C LEU A 192 11.07 12.69 16.69
#